data_AF-A0A0P6VN66-F1
#
_entry.id   AF-A0A0P6VN66-F1
#
_cell.length_a   1.000
_cell.length_b   1.000
_cell.length_c   1.000
_cell.angle_alpha   90.00
_cell.angle_beta   90.00
_cell.angle_gamma   90.00
#
_symmetry.space_group_name_H-M   'P 1'
#
loop_
_entity.id
_entity.type
_entity.pdbx_description
1 polymer ?
#
loop_
_entity_poly.entity_id
_entity_poly.type
_entity_poly.pdbx_seq_one_letter_code
_entity_poly.pdbx_strand_id
1 'polypeptide(L)'
;MPRFTRLALSLLLSTSAPTAPAAAPLNTQAERSGFIQTGRYDEVIALCDTFAQRYPQAVRCIQFGTTPEGRTMKALIASASGALDAQSAAQRKLPVVLVQGGIHAGEIDGKDAGFLALRELLDGKAGHGVLDKLVWVFVPVFNVDGHERFGAWNRPNQRGPEQMGWRTTAQNLNLNRDYVKADAPEMQAMLQLVQQWDPLMYVDLHVTDGAKFEHDVSVQVEPVHAGDASLQRDGTRWRDAVLADLKKQGSLPLPYYPSFVHEDDPSSGFADDVSPPRFSHGYFLLRNRFGMLVETHSWKDYPTRVRITRNAIVSVLQQAARHGTQWRADALAADQRATRLAGTTEPLSFAAGPQARTVAFRGYAYTRTPSPISGALMTRYDESKPQVWKVPLRDQIKPDVVVDAPRGGYLVPAAQAALVGEKLRLHGIQFTTIGNVAERPVQTFRADAVKFAARSNESHQTVELSGQWRNETRSVPAGSLFVPIAQPKARLVMAILEPQAPDSLLQWGFFNTAFERKEYMEGYVAEEMARDMLARDAALKAQFEQRIASDPDFANNPQARLEFFAKRHASWDERYQLYPVLRTAQTDF
;
A
#
# COMPACT_ATOMS: atom_id res chain seq x y z
N MET A 1 24.31 -15.32 -97.70
CA MET A 1 24.63 -16.08 -96.48
C MET A 1 25.19 -15.13 -95.42
N PRO A 2 24.89 -15.33 -94.13
CA PRO A 2 24.63 -14.25 -93.18
C PRO A 2 25.66 -14.13 -92.02
N ARG A 3 25.63 -12.95 -91.38
CA ARG A 3 25.67 -12.64 -89.92
C ARG A 3 26.74 -13.31 -89.04
N PHE A 4 27.40 -12.52 -88.18
CA PHE A 4 26.96 -12.34 -86.78
C PHE A 4 27.81 -11.29 -86.06
N THR A 5 27.16 -10.19 -85.70
CA THR A 5 27.53 -9.21 -84.68
C THR A 5 27.43 -9.88 -83.30
N ARG A 6 28.45 -9.75 -82.45
CA ARG A 6 28.33 -10.06 -81.00
C ARG A 6 28.70 -8.81 -80.18
N LEU A 7 27.65 -8.22 -79.64
CA LEU A 7 27.62 -7.19 -78.61
C LEU A 7 27.99 -7.87 -77.28
N ALA A 8 29.06 -7.44 -76.60
CA ALA A 8 29.37 -7.88 -75.24
C ALA A 8 28.72 -6.92 -74.25
N LEU A 9 27.69 -7.40 -73.57
CA LEU A 9 26.90 -6.71 -72.56
C LEU A 9 27.66 -6.78 -71.22
N SER A 10 28.18 -5.65 -70.76
CA SER A 10 28.79 -5.49 -69.43
C SER A 10 27.70 -5.57 -68.36
N LEU A 11 27.62 -6.70 -67.66
CA LEU A 11 26.71 -6.90 -66.53
C LEU A 11 27.21 -6.08 -65.32
N LEU A 12 26.50 -5.01 -64.99
CA LEU A 12 26.60 -4.33 -63.70
C LEU A 12 26.03 -5.25 -62.61
N LEU A 13 26.90 -5.95 -61.87
CA LEU A 13 26.52 -6.58 -60.60
C LEU A 13 26.39 -5.50 -59.53
N SER A 14 25.16 -5.00 -59.35
CA SER A 14 24.76 -4.21 -58.20
C SER A 14 24.81 -5.11 -56.95
N THR A 15 25.88 -5.03 -56.18
CA THR A 15 25.94 -5.64 -54.84
C THR A 15 24.97 -4.90 -53.94
N SER A 16 23.73 -5.40 -53.81
CA SER A 16 22.80 -4.98 -52.77
C SER A 16 23.35 -5.45 -51.42
N ALA A 17 24.10 -4.57 -50.76
CA ALA A 17 24.47 -4.76 -49.36
C ALA A 17 23.16 -4.93 -48.55
N PRO A 18 23.03 -5.99 -47.74
CA PRO A 18 21.88 -6.12 -46.85
C PRO A 18 21.90 -4.93 -45.89
N THR A 19 20.95 -4.01 -46.05
CA THR A 19 20.67 -2.99 -45.04
C THR A 19 20.31 -3.72 -43.76
N ALA A 20 21.17 -3.61 -42.74
CA ALA A 20 20.85 -4.09 -41.41
C ALA A 20 19.47 -3.55 -41.03
N PRO A 21 18.54 -4.38 -40.52
CA PRO A 21 17.24 -3.89 -40.10
C PRO A 21 17.44 -2.74 -39.10
N ALA A 22 16.75 -1.63 -39.32
CA ALA A 22 16.78 -0.51 -38.39
C ALA A 22 16.41 -1.04 -36.99
N ALA A 23 17.19 -0.66 -35.97
CA ALA A 23 16.92 -1.09 -34.61
C ALA A 23 15.47 -0.74 -34.22
N ALA A 24 14.77 -1.69 -33.59
CA ALA A 24 13.38 -1.48 -33.20
C ALA A 24 13.24 -0.22 -32.32
N PRO A 25 12.25 0.65 -32.58
CA PRO A 25 12.10 1.90 -31.85
C PRO A 25 11.73 1.63 -30.39
N LEU A 26 12.29 2.42 -29.46
CA LEU A 26 12.04 2.34 -28.02
C LEU A 26 10.86 3.22 -27.56
N ASN A 27 10.16 3.86 -28.50
CA ASN A 27 9.05 4.74 -28.20
C ASN A 27 7.79 3.94 -27.89
N THR A 28 6.94 4.41 -26.97
CA THR A 28 5.65 3.78 -26.66
C THR A 28 4.56 4.17 -27.68
N GLN A 29 3.42 3.48 -27.65
CA GLN A 29 2.24 3.82 -28.46
C GLN A 29 1.72 5.21 -28.11
N ALA A 30 1.87 5.63 -26.85
CA ALA A 30 1.54 7.00 -26.47
C ALA A 30 2.41 8.00 -27.23
N GLU A 31 3.73 7.83 -27.25
CA GLU A 31 4.61 8.72 -28.01
C GLU A 31 4.28 8.72 -29.51
N ARG A 32 4.06 7.55 -30.11
CA ARG A 32 3.76 7.41 -31.55
C ARG A 32 2.42 8.05 -31.95
N SER A 33 1.44 8.06 -31.05
CA SER A 33 0.11 8.63 -31.28
C SER A 33 0.00 10.10 -30.87
N GLY A 34 1.07 10.74 -30.38
CA GLY A 34 1.00 12.08 -29.83
C GLY A 34 0.25 12.16 -28.49
N PHE A 35 0.32 11.07 -27.70
CA PHE A 35 -0.32 10.88 -26.40
C PHE A 35 -1.85 10.92 -26.46
N ILE A 36 -2.42 10.42 -27.55
CA ILE A 36 -3.87 10.21 -27.69
C ILE A 36 -4.25 8.80 -27.21
N GLN A 37 -3.38 7.82 -27.49
CA GLN A 37 -3.56 6.41 -27.14
C GLN A 37 -2.50 5.94 -26.15
N THR A 38 -2.69 4.75 -25.58
CA THR A 38 -1.67 4.03 -24.80
C THR A 38 -1.62 2.57 -25.27
N GLY A 39 -0.46 1.92 -25.15
CA GLY A 39 -0.27 0.57 -25.68
C GLY A 39 -0.88 -0.54 -24.82
N ARG A 40 -1.21 -1.68 -25.44
CA ARG A 40 -1.61 -2.93 -24.76
C ARG A 40 -0.40 -3.59 -24.07
N TYR A 41 -0.60 -4.59 -23.22
CA TYR A 41 0.49 -5.17 -22.43
C TYR A 41 1.61 -5.83 -23.27
N ASP A 42 1.31 -6.31 -24.48
CA ASP A 42 2.33 -6.82 -25.41
C ASP A 42 3.43 -5.78 -25.72
N GLU A 43 3.10 -4.48 -25.67
CA GLU A 43 4.09 -3.40 -25.79
C GLU A 43 5.09 -3.42 -24.64
N VAL A 44 4.64 -3.69 -23.42
CA VAL A 44 5.52 -3.77 -22.23
C VAL A 44 6.51 -4.90 -22.40
N ILE A 45 6.04 -6.07 -22.87
CA ILE A 45 6.90 -7.24 -23.13
C ILE A 45 7.94 -6.89 -24.19
N ALA A 46 7.50 -6.36 -25.34
CA ALA A 46 8.38 -6.01 -26.45
C ALA A 46 9.41 -4.93 -26.08
N LEU A 47 9.00 -3.87 -25.38
CA LEU A 47 9.91 -2.81 -24.94
C LEU A 47 10.89 -3.33 -23.90
N CYS A 48 10.46 -4.15 -22.93
CA CYS A 48 11.34 -4.74 -21.93
C CYS A 48 12.51 -5.49 -22.59
N ASP A 49 12.21 -6.33 -23.58
CA ASP A 49 13.21 -7.09 -24.33
C ASP A 49 14.09 -6.16 -25.20
N THR A 50 13.49 -5.18 -25.87
CA THR A 50 14.21 -4.25 -26.77
C THR A 50 15.17 -3.34 -26.00
N PHE A 51 14.78 -2.82 -24.83
CA PHE A 51 15.67 -2.05 -23.96
C PHE A 51 16.87 -2.88 -23.49
N ALA A 52 16.64 -4.13 -23.07
CA ALA A 52 17.70 -5.04 -22.65
C ALA A 52 18.64 -5.41 -23.80
N GLN A 53 18.14 -5.56 -25.03
CA GLN A 53 18.97 -5.81 -26.22
C GLN A 53 19.77 -4.57 -26.65
N ARG A 54 19.18 -3.37 -26.54
CA ARG A 54 19.82 -2.11 -26.95
C ARG A 54 20.90 -1.65 -25.97
N TYR A 55 20.68 -1.87 -24.67
CA TYR A 55 21.59 -1.46 -23.59
C TYR A 55 21.94 -2.65 -22.67
N PRO A 56 22.55 -3.73 -23.18
CA PRO A 56 22.75 -4.97 -22.43
C PRO A 56 23.70 -4.83 -21.21
N GLN A 57 24.51 -3.77 -21.18
CA GLN A 57 25.39 -3.44 -20.05
C GLN A 57 24.69 -2.63 -18.96
N ALA A 58 23.52 -2.05 -19.26
CA ALA A 58 22.84 -1.12 -18.36
C ALA A 58 21.37 -1.48 -18.07
N VAL A 59 20.77 -2.41 -18.83
CA VAL A 59 19.37 -2.82 -18.65
C VAL A 59 19.23 -4.33 -18.66
N ARG A 60 18.45 -4.87 -17.73
CA ARG A 60 17.97 -6.25 -17.72
C ARG A 60 16.44 -6.27 -17.64
N CYS A 61 15.80 -7.03 -18.53
CA CYS A 61 14.40 -7.39 -18.39
C CYS A 61 14.28 -8.63 -17.51
N ILE A 62 13.40 -8.61 -16.51
CA ILE A 62 13.09 -9.76 -15.65
C ILE A 62 11.59 -10.03 -15.62
N GLN A 63 11.24 -11.30 -15.39
CA GLN A 63 9.92 -11.69 -14.93
C GLN A 63 9.96 -11.84 -13.41
N PHE A 64 9.02 -11.23 -12.70
CA PHE A 64 8.95 -11.32 -11.23
C PHE A 64 7.69 -12.03 -10.71
N GLY A 65 6.78 -12.40 -11.61
CA GLY A 65 5.55 -13.10 -11.26
C GLY A 65 4.75 -13.48 -12.50
N THR A 66 3.59 -14.09 -12.25
CA THR A 66 2.60 -14.44 -13.26
C THR A 66 1.23 -14.12 -12.67
N THR A 67 0.37 -13.46 -13.45
CA THR A 67 -0.99 -13.13 -13.02
C THR A 67 -1.91 -14.35 -13.02
N PRO A 68 -3.10 -14.27 -12.38
CA PRO A 68 -4.09 -15.33 -12.42
C PRO A 68 -4.54 -15.75 -13.84
N GLU A 69 -4.59 -14.82 -14.80
CA GLU A 69 -4.88 -15.14 -16.22
C GLU A 69 -3.65 -15.62 -17.01
N GLY A 70 -2.51 -15.85 -16.35
CA GLY A 70 -1.31 -16.44 -16.96
C GLY A 70 -0.37 -15.45 -17.64
N ARG A 71 -0.53 -14.14 -17.44
CA ARG A 71 0.36 -13.12 -18.04
C ARG A 71 1.61 -12.94 -17.20
N THR A 72 2.77 -12.91 -17.86
CA THR A 72 4.05 -12.69 -17.16
C THR A 72 4.13 -11.24 -16.66
N MET A 73 4.48 -11.03 -15.40
CA MET A 73 4.70 -9.70 -14.83
C MET A 73 6.16 -9.28 -15.04
N LYS A 74 6.37 -8.15 -15.71
CA LYS A 74 7.69 -7.68 -16.16
C LYS A 74 8.22 -6.52 -15.33
N ALA A 75 9.53 -6.52 -15.10
CA ALA A 75 10.26 -5.37 -14.57
C ALA A 75 11.56 -5.13 -15.38
N LEU A 76 11.94 -3.87 -15.54
CA LEU A 76 13.22 -3.48 -16.10
C LEU A 76 14.15 -3.06 -14.96
N ILE A 77 15.35 -3.64 -14.92
CA ILE A 77 16.42 -3.25 -14.01
C ILE A 77 17.37 -2.36 -14.79
N ALA A 78 17.55 -1.11 -14.37
CA ALA A 78 18.42 -0.14 -15.03
C ALA A 78 19.52 0.36 -14.09
N SER A 79 20.78 0.15 -14.48
CA SER A 79 21.97 0.70 -13.81
C SER A 79 23.16 0.70 -14.76
N ALA A 80 23.77 1.87 -14.97
CA ALA A 80 24.99 2.01 -15.77
C ALA A 80 26.25 1.52 -15.03
N SER A 81 26.14 1.23 -13.73
CA SER A 81 27.20 0.58 -12.95
C SER A 81 27.42 -0.90 -13.30
N GLY A 82 26.48 -1.51 -14.05
CA GLY A 82 26.43 -2.94 -14.34
C GLY A 82 25.81 -3.80 -13.23
N ALA A 83 25.32 -3.20 -12.13
CA ALA A 83 24.57 -3.90 -11.09
C ALA A 83 23.13 -4.19 -11.57
N LEU A 84 22.95 -5.29 -12.30
CA LEU A 84 21.69 -5.66 -12.96
C LEU A 84 20.95 -6.83 -12.28
N ASP A 85 21.39 -7.21 -11.08
CA ASP A 85 20.75 -8.18 -10.20
C ASP A 85 20.84 -7.71 -8.74
N ALA A 86 19.97 -8.25 -7.88
CA ALA A 86 19.88 -7.80 -6.49
C ALA A 86 21.16 -8.05 -5.68
N GLN A 87 21.86 -9.16 -5.96
CA GLN A 87 23.08 -9.51 -5.24
C GLN A 87 24.20 -8.51 -5.55
N SER A 88 24.41 -8.17 -6.81
CA SER A 88 25.41 -7.19 -7.23
C SER A 88 25.09 -5.77 -6.72
N ALA A 89 23.81 -5.39 -6.70
CA ALA A 89 23.36 -4.13 -6.10
C ALA A 89 23.70 -4.05 -4.59
N ALA A 90 23.41 -5.12 -3.85
CA ALA A 90 23.68 -5.21 -2.42
C ALA A 90 25.19 -5.22 -2.11
N GLN A 91 25.98 -6.00 -2.84
CA GLN A 91 27.45 -6.06 -2.70
C GLN A 91 28.10 -4.69 -2.93
N ARG A 92 27.62 -3.96 -3.94
CA ARG A 92 28.09 -2.61 -4.28
C ARG A 92 27.47 -1.52 -3.41
N LYS A 93 26.55 -1.89 -2.51
CA LYS A 93 25.87 -0.97 -1.57
C LYS A 93 25.12 0.16 -2.30
N LEU A 94 24.63 -0.09 -3.51
CA LEU A 94 23.91 0.90 -4.29
C LEU A 94 22.49 1.09 -3.71
N PRO A 95 21.98 2.34 -3.65
CA PRO A 95 20.57 2.55 -3.37
C PRO A 95 19.73 1.96 -4.51
N VAL A 96 18.70 1.21 -4.13
CA VAL A 96 17.71 0.66 -5.05
C VAL A 96 16.46 1.52 -4.99
N VAL A 97 15.99 1.99 -6.15
CA VAL A 97 14.74 2.73 -6.29
C VAL A 97 13.78 1.86 -7.09
N LEU A 98 12.66 1.47 -6.50
CA LEU A 98 11.58 0.78 -7.20
C LEU A 98 10.52 1.82 -7.58
N VAL A 99 10.21 1.92 -8.87
CA VAL A 99 9.13 2.77 -9.39
C VAL A 99 8.12 1.88 -10.08
N GLN A 100 6.85 1.98 -9.70
CA GLN A 100 5.77 1.24 -10.33
C GLN A 100 4.75 2.16 -11.01
N GLY A 101 4.17 1.67 -12.10
CA GLY A 101 2.99 2.25 -12.73
C GLY A 101 1.86 1.22 -12.83
N GLY A 102 0.63 1.70 -13.03
CA GLY A 102 -0.49 0.85 -13.41
C GLY A 102 -0.95 -0.12 -12.32
N ILE A 103 -0.78 0.21 -11.04
CA ILE A 103 -1.46 -0.52 -9.95
C ILE A 103 -2.99 -0.37 -10.04
N HIS A 104 -3.45 0.82 -10.46
CA HIS A 104 -4.75 1.03 -11.06
C HIS A 104 -4.56 1.23 -12.56
N ALA A 105 -4.91 0.24 -13.38
CA ALA A 105 -4.51 0.26 -14.78
C ALA A 105 -5.27 1.28 -15.65
N GLY A 106 -6.30 1.93 -15.10
CA GLY A 106 -6.89 3.12 -15.70
C GLY A 106 -6.03 4.39 -15.58
N GLU A 107 -5.09 4.41 -14.64
CA GLU A 107 -4.18 5.51 -14.33
C GLU A 107 -2.79 5.26 -14.96
N ILE A 108 -2.77 5.00 -16.27
CA ILE A 108 -1.63 4.33 -16.92
C ILE A 108 -0.46 5.25 -17.30
N ASP A 109 -0.51 6.52 -16.88
CA ASP A 109 0.50 7.54 -17.17
C ASP A 109 1.91 7.08 -16.75
N GLY A 110 2.03 6.34 -15.63
CA GLY A 110 3.29 5.83 -15.10
C GLY A 110 4.03 4.85 -16.04
N LYS A 111 3.30 4.06 -16.83
CA LYS A 111 3.88 3.15 -17.83
C LYS A 111 4.61 3.95 -18.92
N ASP A 112 3.88 4.87 -19.55
CA ASP A 112 4.38 5.65 -20.67
C ASP A 112 5.47 6.64 -20.21
N ALA A 113 5.27 7.29 -19.07
CA ALA A 113 6.25 8.18 -18.46
C ALA A 113 7.55 7.45 -18.07
N GLY A 114 7.46 6.23 -17.56
CA GLY A 114 8.62 5.45 -17.15
C GLY A 114 9.47 4.99 -18.33
N PHE A 115 8.87 4.51 -19.42
CA PHE A 115 9.62 4.18 -20.64
C PHE A 115 10.27 5.41 -21.27
N LEU A 116 9.56 6.54 -21.31
CA LEU A 116 10.12 7.81 -21.77
C LEU A 116 11.32 8.25 -20.92
N ALA A 117 11.17 8.24 -19.59
CA ALA A 117 12.24 8.60 -18.66
C ALA A 117 13.46 7.67 -18.82
N LEU A 118 13.24 6.36 -18.93
CA LEU A 118 14.31 5.37 -19.12
C LEU A 118 15.09 5.61 -20.41
N ARG A 119 14.38 5.81 -21.53
CA ARG A 119 15.00 6.14 -22.81
C ARG A 119 15.86 7.39 -22.72
N GLU A 120 15.34 8.46 -22.10
CA GLU A 120 16.07 9.72 -21.99
C GLU A 120 17.26 9.68 -21.02
N LEU A 121 17.19 8.89 -19.95
CA LEU A 121 18.32 8.66 -19.06
C LEU A 121 19.44 7.88 -19.77
N LEU A 122 19.09 6.82 -20.51
CA LEU A 122 20.05 5.99 -21.25
C LEU A 122 20.66 6.71 -22.46
N ASP A 123 19.87 7.55 -23.15
CA ASP A 123 20.34 8.42 -24.24
C ASP A 123 21.18 9.61 -23.74
N GLY A 124 21.27 9.82 -22.42
CA GLY A 124 21.91 10.99 -21.84
C GLY A 124 21.21 12.30 -22.18
N LYS A 125 19.89 12.29 -22.39
CA LYS A 125 19.06 13.51 -22.58
C LYS A 125 18.54 14.07 -21.26
N ALA A 126 18.55 13.26 -20.21
CA ALA A 126 18.13 13.63 -18.86
C ALA A 126 19.02 12.96 -17.82
N GLY A 127 19.06 13.52 -16.61
CA GLY A 127 19.67 12.87 -15.44
C GLY A 127 21.07 12.31 -15.68
N HIS A 128 21.97 13.08 -16.29
CA HIS A 128 23.33 12.65 -16.57
C HIS A 128 24.01 12.02 -15.34
N GLY A 129 24.56 10.82 -15.52
CA GLY A 129 25.27 10.07 -14.48
C GLY A 129 24.42 9.57 -13.31
N VAL A 130 23.09 9.67 -13.39
CA VAL A 130 22.18 9.18 -12.34
C VAL A 130 22.26 7.64 -12.24
N LEU A 131 22.20 6.95 -13.38
CA LEU A 131 22.23 5.48 -13.43
C LEU A 131 23.58 4.88 -13.02
N ASP A 132 24.65 5.67 -12.88
CA ASP A 132 25.94 5.21 -12.36
C ASP A 132 25.91 4.98 -10.84
N LYS A 133 24.94 5.60 -10.14
CA LYS A 133 24.93 5.73 -8.68
C LYS A 133 23.83 4.94 -7.98
N LEU A 134 22.95 4.31 -8.74
CA LEU A 134 21.79 3.59 -8.21
C LEU A 134 21.40 2.41 -9.10
N VAL A 135 20.48 1.60 -8.60
CA VAL A 135 19.72 0.66 -9.41
C VAL A 135 18.26 1.11 -9.44
N TRP A 136 17.70 1.25 -10.64
CA TRP A 136 16.28 1.53 -10.83
C TRP A 136 15.56 0.25 -11.23
N VAL A 137 14.64 -0.22 -10.39
CA VAL A 137 13.70 -1.30 -10.68
C VAL A 137 12.40 -0.67 -11.15
N PHE A 138 12.09 -0.77 -12.44
CA PHE A 138 10.89 -0.21 -13.04
C PHE A 138 9.87 -1.31 -13.33
N VAL A 139 8.70 -1.26 -12.67
CA VAL A 139 7.54 -2.11 -12.95
C VAL A 139 6.53 -1.29 -13.76
N PRO A 140 6.45 -1.46 -15.10
CA PRO A 140 5.66 -0.55 -15.94
C PRO A 140 4.16 -0.68 -15.70
N VAL A 141 3.67 -1.90 -15.48
CA VAL A 141 2.27 -2.22 -15.23
C VAL A 141 2.21 -3.27 -14.14
N PHE A 142 1.70 -2.89 -12.98
CA PHE A 142 1.57 -3.81 -11.86
C PHE A 142 0.27 -4.64 -11.94
N ASN A 143 -0.87 -4.00 -12.20
CA ASN A 143 -2.15 -4.69 -12.45
C ASN A 143 -2.28 -5.08 -13.93
N VAL A 144 -1.58 -6.14 -14.32
CA VAL A 144 -1.49 -6.56 -15.73
C VAL A 144 -2.83 -7.06 -16.27
N ASP A 145 -3.58 -7.87 -15.50
CA ASP A 145 -4.88 -8.37 -15.98
C ASP A 145 -5.94 -7.25 -16.03
N GLY A 146 -5.93 -6.34 -15.05
CA GLY A 146 -6.75 -5.14 -15.09
C GLY A 146 -6.39 -4.22 -16.27
N HIS A 147 -5.11 -4.13 -16.65
CA HIS A 147 -4.67 -3.39 -17.83
C HIS A 147 -5.29 -3.93 -19.12
N GLU A 148 -5.39 -5.25 -19.24
CA GLU A 148 -5.92 -5.89 -20.43
C GLU A 148 -7.45 -5.86 -20.51
N ARG A 149 -8.15 -5.53 -19.42
CA ARG A 149 -9.54 -5.08 -19.46
C ARG A 149 -9.61 -3.64 -19.97
N PHE A 150 -9.49 -3.47 -21.28
CA PHE A 150 -9.19 -2.19 -21.94
C PHE A 150 -10.39 -1.58 -22.64
N GLY A 151 -10.71 -0.32 -22.35
CA GLY A 151 -11.90 0.35 -22.87
C GLY A 151 -11.91 1.85 -22.61
N ALA A 152 -12.72 2.57 -23.39
CA ALA A 152 -12.74 4.04 -23.44
C ALA A 152 -13.34 4.71 -22.20
N TRP A 153 -14.18 4.00 -21.44
CA TRP A 153 -14.92 4.57 -20.31
C TRP A 153 -14.66 3.83 -19.01
N ASN A 154 -13.55 3.12 -18.92
CA ASN A 154 -13.16 2.41 -17.71
C ASN A 154 -12.86 3.35 -16.53
N ARG A 155 -12.60 4.63 -16.79
CA ARG A 155 -12.40 5.65 -15.76
C ARG A 155 -13.00 7.00 -16.18
N PRO A 156 -14.30 7.25 -15.94
CA PRO A 156 -14.97 8.50 -16.35
C PRO A 156 -14.51 9.75 -15.58
N ASN A 157 -13.86 9.57 -14.43
CA ASN A 157 -13.43 10.66 -13.54
C ASN A 157 -12.07 11.26 -13.93
N GLN A 158 -11.63 11.11 -15.18
CA GLN A 158 -10.35 11.67 -15.66
C GLN A 158 -10.37 11.96 -17.17
N ARG A 159 -9.43 12.80 -17.64
CA ARG A 159 -9.13 13.02 -19.07
C ARG A 159 -8.00 12.08 -19.51
N GLY A 160 -8.28 10.79 -19.59
CA GLY A 160 -7.30 9.75 -19.93
C GLY A 160 -7.02 9.61 -21.44
N PRO A 161 -6.20 8.62 -21.83
CA PRO A 161 -6.09 8.21 -23.23
C PRO A 161 -7.42 7.64 -23.74
N GLU A 162 -7.58 7.52 -25.06
CA GLU A 162 -8.81 7.01 -25.71
C GLU A 162 -9.33 5.70 -25.12
N GLN A 163 -8.45 4.82 -24.68
CA GLN A 163 -8.76 3.57 -24.00
C GLN A 163 -7.72 3.31 -22.90
N MET A 164 -8.15 2.70 -21.81
CA MET A 164 -7.30 2.42 -20.65
C MET A 164 -7.75 1.14 -19.93
N GLY A 165 -6.92 0.66 -19.00
CA GLY A 165 -7.24 -0.50 -18.18
C GLY A 165 -8.33 -0.23 -17.13
N TRP A 166 -8.64 -1.28 -16.39
CA TRP A 166 -9.56 -1.27 -15.26
C TRP A 166 -8.83 -1.13 -13.91
N ARG A 167 -9.55 -0.64 -12.88
CA ARG A 167 -8.98 -0.31 -11.57
C ARG A 167 -8.46 -1.54 -10.81
N THR A 168 -9.24 -2.62 -10.81
CA THR A 168 -9.00 -3.84 -10.03
C THR A 168 -8.41 -4.96 -10.89
N THR A 169 -7.86 -6.00 -10.25
CA THR A 169 -7.38 -7.21 -10.94
C THR A 169 -8.53 -7.99 -11.60
N ALA A 170 -8.22 -9.07 -12.32
CA ALA A 170 -9.25 -9.97 -12.86
C ALA A 170 -10.16 -10.59 -11.76
N GLN A 171 -9.64 -10.74 -10.54
CA GLN A 171 -10.39 -11.19 -9.37
C GLN A 171 -11.15 -10.06 -8.66
N ASN A 172 -11.16 -8.86 -9.24
CA ASN A 172 -11.76 -7.65 -8.69
C ASN A 172 -11.15 -7.19 -7.34
N LEU A 173 -9.89 -7.54 -7.08
CA LEU A 173 -9.12 -7.04 -5.93
C LEU A 173 -8.44 -5.72 -6.28
N ASN A 174 -8.42 -4.77 -5.36
CA ASN A 174 -7.70 -3.51 -5.49
C ASN A 174 -6.30 -3.66 -4.91
N LEU A 175 -5.28 -3.75 -5.78
CA LEU A 175 -3.89 -3.87 -5.35
C LEU A 175 -3.44 -2.69 -4.46
N ASN A 176 -4.02 -1.50 -4.62
CA ASN A 176 -3.77 -0.34 -3.75
C ASN A 176 -4.58 -0.38 -2.44
N ARG A 177 -5.03 -1.56 -2.03
CA ARG A 177 -5.54 -1.89 -0.68
C ARG A 177 -4.89 -3.17 -0.14
N ASP A 178 -3.92 -3.73 -0.87
CA ASP A 178 -3.50 -5.11 -0.70
C ASP A 178 -2.12 -5.28 -0.06
N TYR A 179 -1.38 -4.21 0.23
CA TYR A 179 0.02 -4.32 0.66
C TYR A 179 0.24 -5.13 1.93
N VAL A 180 -0.58 -4.95 2.97
CA VAL A 180 -0.51 -5.76 4.22
C VAL A 180 -1.32 -7.04 4.12
N LYS A 181 -2.55 -7.00 3.57
CA LYS A 181 -3.37 -8.22 3.51
C LYS A 181 -2.81 -9.24 2.53
N ALA A 182 -2.19 -8.79 1.43
CA ALA A 182 -1.50 -9.58 0.41
C ALA A 182 -2.33 -10.77 -0.10
N ASP A 183 -3.57 -10.51 -0.53
CA ASP A 183 -4.46 -11.54 -1.04
C ASP A 183 -4.25 -11.80 -2.53
N ALA A 184 -3.95 -10.77 -3.32
CA ALA A 184 -3.80 -10.90 -4.75
C ALA A 184 -2.44 -11.57 -5.08
N PRO A 185 -2.41 -12.56 -6.00
CA PRO A 185 -1.16 -13.17 -6.47
C PRO A 185 -0.17 -12.15 -7.02
N GLU A 186 -0.64 -11.09 -7.67
CA GLU A 186 0.19 -9.98 -8.14
C GLU A 186 0.89 -9.27 -6.97
N MET A 187 0.17 -9.00 -5.88
CA MET A 187 0.76 -8.39 -4.68
C MET A 187 1.77 -9.32 -4.02
N GLN A 188 1.49 -10.61 -3.96
CA GLN A 188 2.46 -11.58 -3.45
C GLN A 188 3.75 -11.59 -4.28
N ALA A 189 3.65 -11.51 -5.61
CA ALA A 189 4.80 -11.39 -6.50
C ALA A 189 5.56 -10.07 -6.30
N MET A 190 4.86 -8.94 -6.13
CA MET A 190 5.50 -7.65 -5.81
C MET A 190 6.23 -7.71 -4.47
N LEU A 191 5.64 -8.29 -3.44
CA LEU A 191 6.29 -8.44 -2.14
C LEU A 191 7.53 -9.33 -2.22
N GLN A 192 7.53 -10.37 -3.06
CA GLN A 192 8.75 -11.15 -3.35
C GLN A 192 9.82 -10.32 -4.05
N LEU A 193 9.46 -9.53 -5.06
CA LEU A 193 10.39 -8.59 -5.72
C LEU A 193 10.97 -7.59 -4.71
N VAL A 194 10.13 -7.03 -3.84
CA VAL A 194 10.53 -6.11 -2.77
C VAL A 194 11.47 -6.78 -1.76
N GLN A 195 11.23 -8.04 -1.41
CA GLN A 195 12.12 -8.80 -0.54
C GLN A 195 13.47 -9.09 -1.22
N GLN A 196 13.45 -9.41 -2.52
CA GLN A 196 14.66 -9.71 -3.28
C GLN A 196 15.54 -8.48 -3.44
N TRP A 197 14.96 -7.32 -3.74
CA TRP A 197 15.69 -6.10 -4.07
C TRP A 197 15.92 -5.14 -2.90
N ASP A 198 15.13 -5.26 -1.81
CA ASP A 198 15.12 -4.36 -0.65
C ASP A 198 15.23 -2.88 -1.03
N PRO A 199 14.24 -2.33 -1.77
CA PRO A 199 14.32 -0.97 -2.27
C PRO A 199 14.41 0.05 -1.14
N LEU A 200 15.36 0.97 -1.23
CA LEU A 200 15.45 2.13 -0.34
C LEU A 200 14.22 3.03 -0.50
N MET A 201 13.79 3.21 -1.74
CA MET A 201 12.66 4.04 -2.14
C MET A 201 11.68 3.22 -2.97
N TYR A 202 10.40 3.30 -2.64
CA TYR A 202 9.29 2.78 -3.43
C TYR A 202 8.43 3.93 -3.91
N VAL A 203 8.25 4.08 -5.22
CA VAL A 203 7.47 5.15 -5.83
C VAL A 203 6.28 4.56 -6.56
N ASP A 204 5.09 5.00 -6.17
CA ASP A 204 3.82 4.60 -6.72
C ASP A 204 3.25 5.74 -7.58
N LEU A 205 3.06 5.47 -8.87
CA LEU A 205 2.62 6.46 -9.86
C LEU A 205 1.12 6.31 -10.15
N HIS A 206 0.37 7.36 -9.83
CA HIS A 206 -1.08 7.40 -9.78
C HIS A 206 -1.66 8.69 -10.39
N VAL A 207 -2.99 8.71 -10.45
CA VAL A 207 -3.82 9.85 -10.85
C VAL A 207 -4.91 10.08 -9.80
N THR A 208 -5.03 11.33 -9.33
CA THR A 208 -5.97 11.70 -8.26
C THR A 208 -7.41 11.39 -8.65
N ASP A 209 -8.25 11.04 -7.69
CA ASP A 209 -9.70 11.24 -7.81
C ASP A 209 -10.10 12.65 -7.32
N GLY A 210 -11.30 13.13 -7.69
CA GLY A 210 -11.91 14.30 -7.04
C GLY A 210 -12.22 15.53 -7.91
N ALA A 211 -12.18 16.69 -7.24
CA ALA A 211 -12.65 18.00 -7.74
C ALA A 211 -11.82 18.58 -8.87
N LYS A 212 -12.31 19.63 -9.55
CA LYS A 212 -11.56 20.35 -10.58
C LYS A 212 -10.79 21.52 -9.97
N PHE A 213 -9.47 21.53 -10.11
CA PHE A 213 -8.60 22.64 -9.65
C PHE A 213 -7.36 22.83 -10.52
N GLU A 214 -6.58 23.89 -10.27
CA GLU A 214 -5.44 24.25 -11.11
C GLU A 214 -4.19 23.41 -10.83
N HIS A 215 -3.97 23.00 -9.57
CA HIS A 215 -2.86 22.13 -9.16
C HIS A 215 -2.81 20.86 -10.02
N ASP A 216 -1.61 20.42 -10.40
CA ASP A 216 -1.40 19.42 -11.43
C ASP A 216 -0.80 18.10 -10.93
N VAL A 217 -0.24 18.10 -9.71
CA VAL A 217 0.27 16.91 -9.05
C VAL A 217 0.30 17.09 -7.53
N SER A 218 0.08 16.00 -6.79
CA SER A 218 0.43 15.91 -5.38
C SER A 218 1.51 14.84 -5.18
N VAL A 219 2.44 15.10 -4.26
CA VAL A 219 3.50 14.17 -3.90
C VAL A 219 3.46 13.97 -2.39
N GLN A 220 3.03 12.79 -1.98
CA GLN A 220 3.05 12.35 -0.60
C GLN A 220 4.25 11.44 -0.39
N VAL A 221 4.91 11.56 0.75
CA VAL A 221 6.06 10.73 1.12
C VAL A 221 5.87 10.27 2.54
N GLU A 222 6.22 9.01 2.80
CA GLU A 222 6.42 8.52 4.16
C GLU A 222 7.79 7.83 4.26
N PRO A 223 8.48 7.88 5.41
CA PRO A 223 8.16 8.65 6.61
C PRO A 223 8.26 10.17 6.45
N VAL A 224 7.23 10.89 6.91
CA VAL A 224 7.30 12.35 7.20
C VAL A 224 6.70 12.69 8.57
N HIS A 225 5.62 12.01 8.97
CA HIS A 225 4.93 12.26 10.25
C HIS A 225 5.05 11.09 11.23
N ALA A 226 5.49 9.92 10.77
CA ALA A 226 5.53 8.68 11.53
C ALA A 226 6.85 7.91 11.33
N GLY A 227 7.06 6.87 12.14
CA GLY A 227 8.23 5.99 12.06
C GLY A 227 9.51 6.60 12.64
N ASP A 228 10.67 6.23 12.09
CA ASP A 228 11.96 6.66 12.60
C ASP A 228 12.23 8.16 12.37
N ALA A 229 12.61 8.88 13.43
CA ALA A 229 12.81 10.33 13.39
C ALA A 229 13.93 10.79 12.44
N SER A 230 14.95 9.96 12.15
CA SER A 230 15.95 10.30 11.14
C SER A 230 15.33 10.24 9.76
N LEU A 231 14.62 9.15 9.48
CA LEU A 231 13.96 8.96 8.19
C LEU A 231 12.85 9.99 7.95
N GLN A 232 12.11 10.45 8.98
CA GLN A 232 11.14 11.54 8.83
C GLN A 232 11.77 12.83 8.28
N ARG A 233 12.97 13.19 8.77
CA ARG A 233 13.72 14.35 8.26
C ARG A 233 14.17 14.13 6.82
N ASP A 234 14.64 12.94 6.49
CA ASP A 234 15.10 12.59 5.15
C ASP A 234 13.96 12.54 4.14
N GLY A 235 12.82 11.95 4.52
CA GLY A 235 11.60 11.89 3.72
C GLY A 235 11.03 13.28 3.46
N THR A 236 11.05 14.17 4.46
CA THR A 236 10.67 15.58 4.29
C THR A 236 11.58 16.28 3.28
N ARG A 237 12.91 16.12 3.39
CA ARG A 237 13.87 16.67 2.43
C ARG A 237 13.66 16.12 1.03
N TRP A 238 13.40 14.82 0.91
CA TRP A 238 13.16 14.18 -0.38
C TRP A 238 11.89 14.70 -1.05
N ARG A 239 10.76 14.73 -0.32
CA ARG A 239 9.49 15.29 -0.80
C ARG A 239 9.69 16.72 -1.28
N ASP A 240 10.24 17.58 -0.42
CA ASP A 240 10.36 19.00 -0.70
C ASP A 240 11.31 19.27 -1.89
N ALA A 241 12.36 18.46 -2.05
CA ALA A 241 13.25 18.55 -3.21
C ALA A 241 12.55 18.16 -4.52
N VAL A 242 11.76 17.08 -4.53
CA VAL A 242 10.97 16.67 -5.70
C VAL A 242 9.93 17.73 -6.06
N LEU A 243 9.19 18.25 -5.07
CA LEU A 243 8.25 19.35 -5.26
C LEU A 243 8.94 20.59 -5.85
N ALA A 244 10.12 20.94 -5.34
CA ALA A 244 10.89 22.08 -5.85
C ALA A 244 11.35 21.89 -7.30
N ASP A 245 11.79 20.68 -7.66
CA ASP A 245 12.20 20.37 -9.03
C ASP A 245 11.00 20.39 -10.00
N LEU A 246 9.85 19.83 -9.60
CA LEU A 246 8.60 19.90 -10.38
C LEU A 246 8.15 21.35 -10.60
N LYS A 247 8.20 22.18 -9.55
CA LYS A 247 7.86 23.60 -9.65
C LYS A 247 8.77 24.36 -10.62
N LYS A 248 10.08 24.09 -10.61
CA LYS A 248 11.03 24.67 -11.60
C LYS A 248 10.69 24.27 -13.03
N GLN A 249 10.06 23.12 -13.21
CA GLN A 249 9.63 22.59 -14.50
C GLN A 249 8.22 23.04 -14.90
N GLY A 250 7.61 23.96 -14.13
CA GLY A 250 6.35 24.61 -14.44
C GLY A 250 5.11 24.01 -13.77
N SER A 251 5.27 22.99 -12.93
CA SER A 251 4.15 22.39 -12.20
C SER A 251 3.70 23.21 -10.99
N LEU A 252 2.49 22.91 -10.51
CA LEU A 252 1.88 23.47 -9.30
C LEU A 252 1.70 22.37 -8.25
N PRO A 253 2.79 21.79 -7.72
CA PRO A 253 2.68 20.58 -6.94
C PRO A 253 2.22 20.83 -5.48
N LEU A 254 1.57 19.84 -4.88
CA LEU A 254 1.09 19.86 -3.49
C LEU A 254 1.81 18.81 -2.63
N PRO A 255 2.11 19.12 -1.34
CA PRO A 255 2.76 18.19 -0.42
C PRO A 255 1.81 17.24 0.31
N TYR A 256 0.51 17.26 0.01
CA TYR A 256 -0.56 16.48 0.64
C TYR A 256 -1.59 16.06 -0.42
N TYR A 257 -2.42 15.04 -0.13
CA TYR A 257 -3.49 14.62 -1.04
C TYR A 257 -4.65 15.63 -1.03
N PRO A 258 -5.08 16.17 -2.19
CA PRO A 258 -6.10 17.22 -2.25
C PRO A 258 -7.53 16.66 -2.20
N SER A 259 -7.85 15.82 -1.20
CA SER A 259 -9.22 15.35 -0.95
C SER A 259 -9.91 16.19 0.11
N PHE A 260 -11.13 16.63 -0.18
CA PHE A 260 -11.89 17.46 0.73
C PHE A 260 -12.30 16.69 1.99
N VAL A 261 -12.30 17.37 3.15
CA VAL A 261 -12.76 16.79 4.42
C VAL A 261 -14.23 16.35 4.34
N HIS A 262 -15.05 17.12 3.61
CA HIS A 262 -16.41 16.74 3.25
C HIS A 262 -16.51 16.56 1.73
N GLU A 263 -17.03 15.41 1.31
CA GLU A 263 -17.20 15.07 -0.09
C GLU A 263 -18.01 16.15 -0.82
N ASP A 264 -17.52 16.56 -2.00
CA ASP A 264 -18.11 17.61 -2.84
C ASP A 264 -18.33 18.97 -2.13
N ASP A 265 -17.52 19.29 -1.11
CA ASP A 265 -17.51 20.60 -0.47
C ASP A 265 -16.11 21.23 -0.44
N PRO A 266 -15.78 22.12 -1.41
CA PRO A 266 -14.49 22.79 -1.44
C PRO A 266 -14.21 23.67 -0.21
N SER A 267 -15.24 24.15 0.48
CA SER A 267 -15.07 25.02 1.65
C SER A 267 -14.60 24.26 2.90
N SER A 268 -14.79 22.94 2.93
CA SER A 268 -14.33 22.08 4.01
C SER A 268 -12.80 21.97 4.11
N GLY A 269 -12.10 22.34 3.04
CA GLY A 269 -10.65 22.30 2.97
C GLY A 269 -10.10 20.88 3.01
N PHE A 270 -8.91 20.71 3.57
CA PHE A 270 -8.16 19.45 3.50
C PHE A 270 -7.68 19.00 4.89
N ALA A 271 -7.41 17.71 5.02
CA ALA A 271 -6.68 17.15 6.15
C ALA A 271 -5.54 16.27 5.61
N ASP A 272 -4.36 16.46 6.17
CA ASP A 272 -3.23 15.55 5.96
C ASP A 272 -3.36 14.34 6.90
N ASP A 273 -2.65 13.25 6.63
CA ASP A 273 -2.71 12.03 7.45
C ASP A 273 -1.43 11.18 7.29
N VAL A 274 -1.28 10.14 8.11
CA VAL A 274 -0.34 9.04 7.86
C VAL A 274 -1.10 7.93 7.18
N SER A 275 -0.76 7.66 5.91
CA SER A 275 -1.46 6.64 5.15
C SER A 275 -1.38 5.26 5.82
N PRO A 276 -2.52 4.56 5.96
CA PRO A 276 -2.52 3.23 6.54
C PRO A 276 -1.78 2.24 5.64
N PRO A 277 -1.27 1.12 6.19
CA PRO A 277 -0.32 0.27 5.49
C PRO A 277 -0.93 -0.61 4.39
N ARG A 278 -2.25 -0.50 4.14
CA ARG A 278 -2.86 -1.00 2.88
C ARG A 278 -2.33 -0.30 1.63
N PHE A 279 -1.78 0.90 1.77
CA PHE A 279 -1.18 1.69 0.70
C PHE A 279 0.34 1.52 0.66
N SER A 280 0.92 1.64 -0.53
CA SER A 280 2.37 1.51 -0.78
C SER A 280 3.22 2.33 0.18
N HIS A 281 3.02 3.65 0.19
CA HIS A 281 3.86 4.56 0.98
C HIS A 281 3.68 4.39 2.49
N GLY A 282 2.46 4.09 2.97
CA GLY A 282 2.20 3.70 4.35
C GLY A 282 2.83 2.36 4.76
N TYR A 283 2.95 1.42 3.82
CA TYR A 283 3.59 0.12 4.06
C TYR A 283 5.12 0.22 4.19
N PHE A 284 5.79 0.96 3.30
CA PHE A 284 7.26 1.06 3.31
C PHE A 284 7.80 1.82 4.53
N LEU A 285 7.03 2.77 5.07
CA LEU A 285 7.26 3.37 6.38
C LEU A 285 7.54 2.33 7.47
N LEU A 286 6.71 1.30 7.57
CA LEU A 286 6.80 0.25 8.59
C LEU A 286 8.01 -0.68 8.41
N ARG A 287 8.69 -0.57 7.26
CA ARG A 287 9.92 -1.30 6.91
C ARG A 287 11.18 -0.45 7.04
N ASN A 288 11.08 0.76 7.61
CA ASN A 288 12.15 1.75 7.63
C ASN A 288 12.72 2.02 6.22
N ARG A 289 11.82 2.14 5.23
CA ARG A 289 12.14 2.52 3.85
C ARG A 289 11.25 3.71 3.46
N PHE A 290 11.64 4.40 2.39
CA PHE A 290 10.85 5.52 1.89
C PHE A 290 9.80 5.04 0.91
N GLY A 291 8.59 5.55 1.06
CA GLY A 291 7.50 5.38 0.12
C GLY A 291 7.04 6.73 -0.41
N MET A 292 6.77 6.84 -1.70
CA MET A 292 6.25 8.03 -2.35
C MET A 292 5.03 7.69 -3.17
N LEU A 293 3.97 8.46 -3.01
CA LEU A 293 2.79 8.43 -3.86
C LEU A 293 2.79 9.71 -4.71
N VAL A 294 2.91 9.54 -6.03
CA VAL A 294 2.82 10.62 -7.01
C VAL A 294 1.46 10.56 -7.66
N GLU A 295 0.69 11.63 -7.53
CA GLU A 295 -0.71 11.68 -7.89
C GLU A 295 -0.94 12.86 -8.84
N THR A 296 -0.88 12.60 -10.14
CA THR A 296 -1.14 13.65 -11.14
C THR A 296 -2.64 13.96 -11.21
N HIS A 297 -3.00 15.19 -11.56
CA HIS A 297 -4.39 15.61 -11.47
C HIS A 297 -5.24 15.05 -12.62
N SER A 298 -6.30 14.30 -12.30
CA SER A 298 -7.18 13.60 -13.26
C SER A 298 -7.78 14.46 -14.36
N TRP A 299 -8.02 15.75 -14.10
CA TRP A 299 -8.59 16.66 -15.09
C TRP A 299 -7.55 17.35 -15.98
N LYS A 300 -6.25 17.07 -15.79
CA LYS A 300 -5.22 17.41 -16.79
C LYS A 300 -5.23 16.38 -17.92
N ASP A 301 -4.96 16.84 -19.13
CA ASP A 301 -4.87 15.97 -20.30
C ASP A 301 -3.75 14.94 -20.16
N TYR A 302 -3.90 13.81 -20.87
CA TYR A 302 -2.94 12.70 -20.83
C TYR A 302 -1.49 13.12 -21.13
N PRO A 303 -1.18 13.91 -22.18
CA PRO A 303 0.19 14.37 -22.42
C PRO A 303 0.78 15.17 -21.26
N THR A 304 -0.02 16.02 -20.60
CA THR A 304 0.41 16.78 -19.43
C THR A 304 0.72 15.88 -18.25
N ARG A 305 -0.14 14.91 -17.95
CA ARG A 305 0.11 13.98 -16.85
C ARG A 305 1.34 13.12 -17.10
N VAL A 306 1.50 12.54 -18.29
CA VAL A 306 2.69 11.76 -18.66
C VAL A 306 3.98 12.59 -18.51
N ARG A 307 3.98 13.85 -18.96
CA ARG A 307 5.12 14.77 -18.79
C ARG A 307 5.45 15.01 -17.31
N ILE A 308 4.45 15.30 -16.47
CA ILE A 308 4.64 15.56 -15.04
C ILE A 308 5.15 14.29 -14.33
N THR A 309 4.57 13.14 -14.63
CA THR A 309 5.00 11.84 -14.08
C THR A 309 6.45 11.54 -14.48
N ARG A 310 6.82 11.75 -15.74
CA ARG A 310 8.22 11.58 -16.21
C ARG A 310 9.17 12.51 -15.45
N ASN A 311 8.75 13.75 -15.23
CA ASN A 311 9.52 14.74 -14.50
C ASN A 311 9.73 14.34 -13.02
N ALA A 312 8.70 13.78 -12.39
CA ALA A 312 8.77 13.24 -11.03
C ALA A 312 9.76 12.06 -10.96
N ILE A 313 9.67 11.09 -11.89
CA ILE A 313 10.60 9.95 -11.97
C ILE A 313 12.05 10.44 -12.07
N VAL A 314 12.34 11.35 -13.00
CA VAL A 314 13.70 11.88 -13.19
C VAL A 314 14.19 12.61 -11.93
N SER A 315 13.34 13.43 -11.29
CA SER A 315 13.72 14.11 -10.05
C SER A 315 13.99 13.11 -8.92
N VAL A 316 13.13 12.11 -8.72
CA VAL A 316 13.34 11.06 -7.72
C VAL A 316 14.71 10.39 -7.91
N LEU A 317 15.02 9.94 -9.12
CA LEU A 317 16.27 9.26 -9.40
C LEU A 317 17.48 10.19 -9.22
N GLN A 318 17.36 11.48 -9.55
CA GLN A 318 18.38 12.48 -9.26
C GLN A 318 18.60 12.68 -7.76
N GLN A 319 17.54 12.74 -6.95
CA GLN A 319 17.66 12.85 -5.50
C GLN A 319 18.27 11.58 -4.89
N ALA A 320 17.88 10.41 -5.36
CA ALA A 320 18.48 9.13 -4.97
C ALA A 320 19.97 9.06 -5.34
N ALA A 321 20.37 9.52 -6.52
CA ALA A 321 21.77 9.57 -6.93
C ALA A 321 22.61 10.58 -6.12
N ARG A 322 21.99 11.64 -5.58
CA ARG A 322 22.65 12.65 -4.73
C ARG A 322 22.77 12.22 -3.27
N HIS A 323 21.72 11.62 -2.71
CA HIS A 323 21.58 11.41 -1.27
C HIS A 323 21.42 9.94 -0.86
N GLY A 324 21.17 9.04 -1.81
CA GLY A 324 20.80 7.65 -1.54
C GLY A 324 21.84 6.87 -0.74
N THR A 325 23.13 7.15 -0.87
CA THR A 325 24.17 6.52 -0.02
C THR A 325 23.98 6.86 1.46
N GLN A 326 23.74 8.14 1.77
CA GLN A 326 23.50 8.60 3.14
C GLN A 326 22.17 8.06 3.67
N TRP A 327 21.08 8.24 2.92
CA TRP A 327 19.77 7.77 3.32
C TRP A 327 19.69 6.25 3.48
N ARG A 328 20.46 5.49 2.71
CA ARG A 328 20.62 4.03 2.91
C ARG A 328 21.28 3.72 4.25
N ALA A 329 22.31 4.47 4.64
CA ALA A 329 22.94 4.29 5.94
C ALA A 329 21.96 4.61 7.08
N ASP A 330 21.17 5.67 6.93
CA ASP A 330 20.16 6.07 7.90
C ASP A 330 19.04 5.02 8.02
N ALA A 331 18.61 4.43 6.90
CA ALA A 331 17.63 3.34 6.86
C ALA A 331 18.14 2.07 7.56
N LEU A 332 19.39 1.68 7.31
CA LEU A 332 20.03 0.54 8.01
C LEU A 332 20.19 0.81 9.52
N ALA A 333 20.46 2.06 9.90
CA ALA A 333 20.50 2.44 11.32
C ALA A 333 19.11 2.42 11.95
N ALA A 334 18.07 2.80 11.21
CA ALA A 334 16.68 2.68 11.64
C ALA A 334 16.26 1.22 11.83
N ASP A 335 16.68 0.31 10.93
CA ASP A 335 16.51 -1.14 11.09
C ASP A 335 17.11 -1.65 12.40
N GLN A 336 18.32 -1.21 12.75
CA GLN A 336 18.96 -1.56 14.01
C GLN A 336 18.22 -0.98 15.23
N ARG A 337 17.72 0.26 15.15
CA ARG A 337 16.88 0.84 16.22
C ARG A 337 15.57 0.09 16.39
N ALA A 338 14.95 -0.35 15.29
CA ALA A 338 13.69 -1.09 15.31
C ALA A 338 13.80 -2.45 16.05
N THR A 339 14.99 -3.07 16.08
CA THR A 339 15.23 -4.29 16.89
C THR A 339 15.10 -4.06 18.40
N ARG A 340 15.03 -2.80 18.85
CA ARG A 340 15.02 -2.40 20.27
C ARG A 340 13.69 -1.75 20.70
N LEU A 341 12.63 -1.88 19.91
CA LEU A 341 11.30 -1.34 20.26
C LEU A 341 10.58 -2.15 21.34
N ALA A 342 11.12 -3.30 21.76
CA ALA A 342 10.53 -4.12 22.80
C ALA A 342 10.17 -3.29 24.06
N GLY A 343 8.88 -3.25 24.42
CA GLY A 343 8.39 -2.50 25.58
C GLY A 343 8.35 -0.98 25.42
N THR A 344 8.62 -0.42 24.23
CA THR A 344 8.41 1.01 23.96
C THR A 344 6.97 1.26 23.52
N THR A 345 6.47 2.46 23.79
CA THR A 345 5.17 2.93 23.32
C THR A 345 5.25 3.31 21.84
N GLU A 346 4.44 2.66 20.99
CA GLU A 346 4.41 2.89 19.55
C GLU A 346 2.98 3.23 19.08
N PRO A 347 2.82 4.24 18.20
CA PRO A 347 1.56 4.51 17.53
C PRO A 347 1.26 3.43 16.48
N LEU A 348 0.01 2.96 16.44
CA LEU A 348 -0.53 2.10 15.38
C LEU A 348 -1.28 2.90 14.31
N SER A 349 -1.87 4.04 14.68
CA SER A 349 -2.53 4.97 13.78
C SER A 349 -2.27 6.42 14.18
N PHE A 350 -2.58 7.32 13.27
CA PHE A 350 -2.46 8.76 13.44
C PHE A 350 -3.74 9.43 12.98
N ALA A 351 -3.94 10.66 13.42
CA ALA A 351 -5.04 11.51 12.96
C ALA A 351 -4.63 12.99 12.97
N ALA A 352 -5.22 13.77 12.08
CA ALA A 352 -5.09 15.22 12.11
C ALA A 352 -5.86 15.81 13.30
N GLY A 353 -5.20 16.68 14.07
CA GLY A 353 -5.82 17.44 15.13
C GLY A 353 -6.87 18.46 14.62
N PRO A 354 -7.67 19.05 15.52
CA PRO A 354 -8.72 20.00 15.13
C PRO A 354 -8.18 21.36 14.67
N GLN A 355 -6.91 21.67 14.95
CA GLN A 355 -6.29 22.93 14.53
C GLN A 355 -6.09 22.94 13.01
N ALA A 356 -6.51 24.03 12.38
CA ALA A 356 -6.34 24.24 10.95
C ALA A 356 -5.67 25.60 10.69
N ARG A 357 -4.84 25.66 9.66
CA ARG A 357 -4.35 26.92 9.08
C ARG A 357 -5.06 27.19 7.76
N THR A 358 -5.25 28.45 7.41
CA THR A 358 -5.81 28.81 6.10
C THR A 358 -4.74 28.69 5.02
N VAL A 359 -5.06 28.00 3.93
CA VAL A 359 -4.23 27.90 2.73
C VAL A 359 -4.88 28.63 1.56
N ALA A 360 -4.03 29.26 0.74
CA ALA A 360 -4.41 29.81 -0.55
C ALA A 360 -4.29 28.71 -1.61
N PHE A 361 -5.39 28.03 -1.88
CA PHE A 361 -5.45 26.91 -2.82
C PHE A 361 -5.92 27.40 -4.20
N ARG A 362 -5.22 27.00 -5.27
CA ARG A 362 -5.56 27.41 -6.64
C ARG A 362 -6.61 26.47 -7.24
N GLY A 363 -7.87 26.91 -7.21
CA GLY A 363 -9.02 26.20 -7.76
C GLY A 363 -9.69 26.97 -8.90
N TYR A 364 -10.94 26.61 -9.17
CA TYR A 364 -11.80 27.29 -10.13
C TYR A 364 -13.00 27.91 -9.43
N ALA A 365 -13.62 28.92 -10.05
CA ALA A 365 -14.93 29.39 -9.60
C ALA A 365 -15.93 28.23 -9.61
N TYR A 366 -16.76 28.12 -8.59
CA TYR A 366 -17.78 27.07 -8.51
C TYR A 366 -19.10 27.58 -7.94
N THR A 367 -20.17 26.90 -8.30
CA THR A 367 -21.49 27.06 -7.67
C THR A 367 -21.94 25.73 -7.07
N ARG A 368 -22.80 25.80 -6.04
CA ARG A 368 -23.45 24.63 -5.45
C ARG A 368 -24.96 24.83 -5.52
N THR A 369 -25.65 23.97 -6.23
CA THR A 369 -27.10 24.08 -6.47
C THR A 369 -27.78 22.71 -6.38
N PRO A 370 -29.04 22.61 -5.93
CA PRO A 370 -29.78 21.36 -5.96
C PRO A 370 -29.81 20.76 -7.37
N SER A 371 -29.46 19.48 -7.47
CA SER A 371 -29.49 18.73 -8.73
C SER A 371 -30.88 18.18 -8.98
N PRO A 372 -31.48 18.43 -10.16
CA PRO A 372 -32.76 17.81 -10.51
C PRO A 372 -32.66 16.30 -10.79
N ILE A 373 -31.44 15.77 -10.96
CA ILE A 373 -31.21 14.35 -11.28
C ILE A 373 -31.06 13.54 -9.99
N SER A 374 -30.19 13.99 -9.08
CA SER A 374 -29.88 13.25 -7.84
C SER A 374 -30.66 13.75 -6.63
N GLY A 375 -31.28 14.94 -6.69
CA GLY A 375 -31.86 15.63 -5.54
C GLY A 375 -30.83 16.19 -4.55
N ALA A 376 -29.56 15.83 -4.69
CA ALA A 376 -28.47 16.29 -3.83
C ALA A 376 -27.98 17.69 -4.25
N LEU A 377 -27.27 18.36 -3.34
CA LEU A 377 -26.49 19.54 -3.67
C LEU A 377 -25.33 19.12 -4.59
N MET A 378 -25.22 19.75 -5.77
CA MET A 378 -24.18 19.46 -6.76
C MET A 378 -23.24 20.64 -6.91
N THR A 379 -21.94 20.39 -6.86
CA THR A 379 -20.91 21.37 -7.21
C THR A 379 -20.65 21.42 -8.71
N ARG A 380 -20.66 22.62 -9.30
CA ARG A 380 -20.29 22.87 -10.70
C ARG A 380 -19.11 23.83 -10.77
N TYR A 381 -17.99 23.35 -11.30
CA TYR A 381 -16.78 24.14 -11.50
C TYR A 381 -16.78 24.81 -12.89
N ASP A 382 -16.35 26.07 -12.95
CA ASP A 382 -16.10 26.84 -14.16
C ASP A 382 -14.58 26.90 -14.40
N GLU A 383 -14.07 25.93 -15.16
CA GLU A 383 -12.63 25.81 -15.49
C GLU A 383 -12.06 27.02 -16.25
N SER A 384 -12.92 27.91 -16.79
CA SER A 384 -12.48 29.14 -17.45
C SER A 384 -12.16 30.29 -16.48
N LYS A 385 -12.50 30.14 -15.20
CA LYS A 385 -12.32 31.17 -14.17
C LYS A 385 -11.48 30.65 -13.00
N PRO A 386 -10.15 30.73 -13.08
CA PRO A 386 -9.27 30.49 -11.93
C PRO A 386 -9.68 31.30 -10.70
N GLN A 387 -9.64 30.67 -9.53
CA GLN A 387 -9.97 31.29 -8.25
C GLN A 387 -9.05 30.78 -7.15
N VAL A 388 -8.53 31.69 -6.33
CA VAL A 388 -7.85 31.31 -5.09
C VAL A 388 -8.88 31.07 -4.00
N TRP A 389 -8.99 29.83 -3.54
CA TRP A 389 -9.79 29.46 -2.39
C TRP A 389 -8.98 29.67 -1.10
N LYS A 390 -9.59 30.28 -0.09
CA LYS A 390 -9.01 30.41 1.25
C LYS A 390 -9.68 29.36 2.15
N VAL A 391 -9.07 28.19 2.26
CA VAL A 391 -9.68 27.01 2.88
C VAL A 391 -8.84 26.49 4.04
N PRO A 392 -9.44 25.80 5.03
CA PRO A 392 -8.68 25.22 6.12
C PRO A 392 -7.83 24.03 5.65
N LEU A 393 -6.63 23.88 6.21
CA LEU A 393 -5.81 22.68 6.13
C LEU A 393 -5.47 22.23 7.55
N ARG A 394 -5.83 20.99 7.88
CA ARG A 394 -5.44 20.32 9.14
C ARG A 394 -4.21 19.45 8.86
N ASP A 395 -3.03 19.94 9.23
CA ASP A 395 -1.74 19.28 8.97
C ASP A 395 -0.91 19.09 10.25
N GLN A 396 -1.55 19.19 11.43
CA GLN A 396 -0.97 18.81 12.70
C GLN A 396 -1.34 17.37 13.05
N ILE A 397 -0.48 16.45 12.65
CA ILE A 397 -0.69 15.02 12.84
C ILE A 397 -0.28 14.59 14.24
N LYS A 398 -1.09 13.75 14.88
CA LYS A 398 -0.85 13.20 16.22
C LYS A 398 -1.13 11.70 16.25
N PRO A 399 -0.42 10.94 17.11
CA PRO A 399 -0.82 9.57 17.44
C PRO A 399 -2.28 9.48 17.86
N ASP A 400 -2.99 8.46 17.36
CA ASP A 400 -4.39 8.20 17.70
C ASP A 400 -4.52 6.90 18.49
N VAL A 401 -4.32 5.74 17.85
CA VAL A 401 -4.20 4.45 18.55
C VAL A 401 -2.75 4.23 18.93
N VAL A 402 -2.48 4.03 20.22
CA VAL A 402 -1.13 3.85 20.77
C VAL A 402 -1.10 2.61 21.66
N VAL A 403 -0.06 1.79 21.49
CA VAL A 403 0.15 0.58 22.30
C VAL A 403 1.61 0.44 22.69
N ASP A 404 1.88 -0.26 23.79
CA ASP A 404 3.23 -0.73 24.07
C ASP A 404 3.55 -1.96 23.21
N ALA A 405 4.70 -1.96 22.54
CA ALA A 405 5.21 -3.11 21.84
C ALA A 405 5.47 -4.27 22.83
N PRO A 406 5.15 -5.53 22.47
CA PRO A 406 5.43 -6.66 23.36
C PRO A 406 6.92 -6.75 23.69
N ARG A 407 7.28 -7.26 24.87
CA ARG A 407 8.69 -7.34 25.29
C ARG A 407 9.49 -8.42 24.56
N GLY A 408 8.87 -9.58 24.31
CA GLY A 408 9.51 -10.69 23.59
C GLY A 408 9.01 -10.78 22.15
N GLY A 409 7.69 -10.75 21.98
CA GLY A 409 7.06 -10.83 20.67
C GLY A 409 5.64 -11.36 20.74
N TYR A 410 5.21 -12.03 19.66
CA TYR A 410 3.89 -12.62 19.53
C TYR A 410 3.98 -14.14 19.49
N LEU A 411 2.93 -14.79 19.98
CA LEU A 411 2.71 -16.22 19.84
C LEU A 411 1.45 -16.44 19.02
N VAL A 412 1.59 -17.15 17.91
CA VAL A 412 0.47 -17.56 17.06
C VAL A 412 0.19 -19.04 17.35
N PRO A 413 -0.95 -19.39 17.97
CA PRO A 413 -1.27 -20.78 18.26
C PRO A 413 -1.27 -21.65 16.99
N ALA A 414 -0.94 -22.93 17.15
CA ALA A 414 -0.86 -23.90 16.04
C ALA A 414 -2.09 -23.90 15.11
N ALA A 415 -3.30 -23.67 15.66
CA ALA A 415 -4.53 -23.59 14.89
C ALA A 415 -4.55 -22.46 13.83
N GLN A 416 -3.78 -21.39 14.04
CA GLN A 416 -3.67 -20.25 13.12
C GLN A 416 -2.30 -20.14 12.44
N ALA A 417 -1.36 -21.03 12.80
CA ALA A 417 0.04 -20.94 12.37
C ALA A 417 0.20 -21.01 10.84
N ALA A 418 -0.58 -21.83 10.13
CA ALA A 418 -0.48 -21.94 8.68
C ALA A 418 -0.84 -20.63 7.97
N LEU A 419 -2.02 -20.07 8.31
CA LEU A 419 -2.53 -18.82 7.73
C LEU A 419 -1.60 -17.64 8.03
N VAL A 420 -1.24 -17.46 9.31
CA VAL A 420 -0.41 -16.32 9.71
C VAL A 420 1.01 -16.49 9.20
N GLY A 421 1.59 -17.69 9.31
CA GLY A 421 2.93 -17.97 8.83
C GLY A 421 3.11 -17.70 7.33
N GLU A 422 2.06 -17.92 6.52
CA GLU A 422 2.07 -17.53 5.11
C GLU A 422 2.17 -16.02 4.91
N LYS A 423 1.33 -15.24 5.60
CA LYS A 423 1.39 -13.78 5.54
C LYS A 423 2.75 -13.26 6.04
N LEU A 424 3.27 -13.79 7.14
CA LEU A 424 4.59 -13.41 7.67
C LEU A 424 5.72 -13.66 6.66
N ARG A 425 5.72 -14.80 5.95
CA ARG A 425 6.70 -15.12 4.89
C ARG A 425 6.60 -14.15 3.72
N LEU A 426 5.39 -13.78 3.29
CA LEU A 426 5.19 -12.81 2.20
C LEU A 426 5.77 -11.43 2.53
N HIS A 427 5.75 -11.02 3.81
CA HIS A 427 6.39 -9.78 4.25
C HIS A 427 7.88 -9.92 4.59
N GLY A 428 8.40 -11.16 4.62
CA GLY A 428 9.75 -11.48 5.06
C GLY A 428 9.99 -11.23 6.55
N ILE A 429 8.96 -11.46 7.37
CA ILE A 429 9.04 -11.38 8.82
C ILE A 429 9.64 -12.68 9.35
N GLN A 430 10.59 -12.56 10.27
CA GLN A 430 11.23 -13.69 10.92
C GLN A 430 10.32 -14.26 12.00
N PHE A 431 10.25 -15.58 12.08
CA PHE A 431 9.56 -16.33 13.13
C PHE A 431 10.16 -17.73 13.25
N THR A 432 9.93 -18.39 14.38
CA THR A 432 10.28 -19.80 14.62
C THR A 432 9.03 -20.62 14.96
N THR A 433 9.07 -21.92 14.69
CA THR A 433 8.01 -22.86 15.09
C THR A 433 8.38 -23.52 16.40
N ILE A 434 7.47 -23.49 17.37
CA ILE A 434 7.65 -24.03 18.71
C ILE A 434 7.49 -25.55 18.67
N GLY A 435 8.50 -26.28 19.16
CA GLY A 435 8.54 -27.74 19.06
C GLY A 435 7.80 -28.50 20.17
N ASN A 436 7.53 -27.87 21.32
CA ASN A 436 6.94 -28.53 22.48
C ASN A 436 5.76 -27.73 23.07
N VAL A 437 4.79 -28.45 23.62
CA VAL A 437 3.72 -27.85 24.40
C VAL A 437 4.24 -27.36 25.75
N ALA A 438 3.81 -26.18 26.18
CA ALA A 438 4.08 -25.66 27.53
C ALA A 438 3.00 -24.65 27.95
N GLU A 439 2.70 -24.61 29.25
CA GLU A 439 2.00 -23.48 29.85
C GLU A 439 2.95 -22.28 29.93
N ARG A 440 2.51 -21.12 29.43
CA ARG A 440 3.37 -19.93 29.35
C ARG A 440 2.66 -18.70 29.89
N PRO A 441 3.38 -17.80 30.59
CA PRO A 441 2.88 -16.48 30.89
C PRO A 441 2.79 -15.68 29.58
N VAL A 442 1.59 -15.21 29.27
CA VAL A 442 1.27 -14.47 28.05
C VAL A 442 0.41 -13.26 28.38
N GLN A 443 0.22 -12.40 27.38
CA GLN A 443 -0.91 -11.47 27.39
C GLN A 443 -1.91 -11.92 26.34
N THR A 444 -3.19 -11.94 26.70
CA THR A 444 -4.30 -12.21 25.79
C THR A 444 -5.14 -10.95 25.60
N PHE A 445 -5.72 -10.78 24.41
CA PHE A 445 -6.59 -9.64 24.13
C PHE A 445 -8.04 -10.13 24.07
N ARG A 446 -8.88 -9.57 24.94
CA ARG A 446 -10.32 -9.85 24.95
C ARG A 446 -11.09 -8.63 24.50
N ALA A 447 -11.97 -8.80 23.52
CA ALA A 447 -12.78 -7.71 23.02
C ALA A 447 -13.92 -7.37 24.00
N ASP A 448 -14.09 -6.09 24.30
CA ASP A 448 -15.22 -5.56 25.05
C ASP A 448 -16.42 -5.28 24.12
N ALA A 449 -16.12 -4.82 22.89
CA ALA A 449 -17.09 -4.61 21.83
C ALA A 449 -16.52 -5.08 20.48
N VAL A 450 -17.38 -5.68 19.66
CA VAL A 450 -17.05 -6.15 18.30
C VAL A 450 -18.17 -5.72 17.37
N LYS A 451 -17.80 -5.15 16.24
CA LYS A 451 -18.74 -4.70 15.21
C LYS A 451 -18.22 -5.13 13.84
N PHE A 452 -18.91 -6.10 13.25
CA PHE A 452 -18.65 -6.51 11.88
C PHE A 452 -19.19 -5.48 10.88
N ALA A 453 -18.47 -5.32 9.77
CA ALA A 453 -18.99 -4.55 8.65
C ALA A 453 -20.27 -5.23 8.10
N ALA A 454 -21.27 -4.41 7.78
CA ALA A 454 -22.56 -4.87 7.26
C ALA A 454 -22.46 -5.46 5.84
N ARG A 455 -21.36 -5.21 5.13
CA ARG A 455 -21.09 -5.72 3.77
C ARG A 455 -19.66 -6.21 3.70
N SER A 456 -19.43 -7.20 2.85
CA SER A 456 -18.08 -7.62 2.51
C SER A 456 -17.34 -6.51 1.74
N ASN A 457 -16.04 -6.40 1.96
CA ASN A 457 -15.11 -5.62 1.15
C ASN A 457 -14.01 -6.56 0.64
N GLU A 458 -13.90 -6.73 -0.68
CA GLU A 458 -12.94 -7.66 -1.30
C GLU A 458 -13.01 -9.10 -0.76
N SER A 459 -14.24 -9.61 -0.63
CA SER A 459 -14.53 -10.94 -0.06
C SER A 459 -14.18 -11.13 1.42
N HIS A 460 -13.85 -10.04 2.12
CA HIS A 460 -13.65 -10.03 3.56
C HIS A 460 -14.79 -9.34 4.29
N GLN A 461 -15.18 -9.85 5.45
CA GLN A 461 -16.02 -9.11 6.38
C GLN A 461 -15.13 -8.44 7.42
N THR A 462 -14.82 -7.16 7.24
CA THR A 462 -13.94 -6.42 8.16
C THR A 462 -14.59 -6.25 9.53
N VAL A 463 -13.78 -6.02 10.56
CA VAL A 463 -14.23 -5.91 11.95
C VAL A 463 -13.59 -4.72 12.66
N GLU A 464 -14.42 -3.94 13.36
CA GLU A 464 -14.02 -2.91 14.33
C GLU A 464 -14.20 -3.48 15.73
N LEU A 465 -13.26 -3.22 16.64
CA LEU A 465 -13.36 -3.69 18.02
C LEU A 465 -12.65 -2.79 19.02
N SER A 466 -13.06 -2.91 20.28
CA SER A 466 -12.35 -2.39 21.45
C SER A 466 -12.05 -3.53 22.41
N GLY A 467 -11.03 -3.38 23.25
CA GLY A 467 -10.62 -4.39 24.21
C GLY A 467 -9.29 -4.05 24.84
N GLN A 468 -8.78 -4.96 25.67
CA GLN A 468 -7.52 -4.76 26.39
C GLN A 468 -6.70 -6.06 26.47
N TRP A 469 -5.39 -5.89 26.48
CA TRP A 469 -4.44 -6.95 26.81
C TRP A 469 -4.46 -7.23 28.32
N ARG A 470 -4.51 -8.51 28.71
CA ARG A 470 -4.46 -8.95 30.11
C ARG A 470 -3.45 -10.07 30.27
N ASN A 471 -2.73 -10.06 31.39
CA ASN A 471 -1.78 -11.12 31.71
C ASN A 471 -2.53 -12.39 32.11
N GLU A 472 -2.21 -13.50 31.46
CA GLU A 472 -2.79 -14.81 31.71
C GLU A 472 -1.72 -15.90 31.56
N THR A 473 -1.98 -17.10 32.06
CA THR A 473 -1.20 -18.29 31.73
C THR A 473 -1.99 -19.12 30.73
N ARG A 474 -1.38 -19.45 29.59
CA ARG A 474 -2.03 -20.21 28.52
C ARG A 474 -1.15 -21.34 28.02
N SER A 475 -1.77 -22.45 27.67
CA SER A 475 -1.13 -23.54 26.95
C SER A 475 -0.77 -23.10 25.54
N VAL A 476 0.51 -23.22 25.19
CA VAL A 476 1.03 -22.96 23.85
C VAL A 476 1.41 -24.31 23.24
N PRO A 477 0.62 -24.85 22.30
CA PRO A 477 0.88 -26.17 21.72
C PRO A 477 2.09 -26.15 20.79
N ALA A 478 2.70 -27.33 20.59
CA ALA A 478 3.67 -27.54 19.53
C ALA A 478 3.06 -27.18 18.15
N GLY A 479 3.87 -26.65 17.25
CA GLY A 479 3.44 -26.10 15.96
C GLY A 479 2.99 -24.64 16.00
N SER A 480 2.89 -24.03 17.19
CA SER A 480 2.68 -22.59 17.33
C SER A 480 3.89 -21.81 16.79
N LEU A 481 3.69 -20.56 16.37
CA LEU A 481 4.78 -19.70 15.91
C LEU A 481 5.17 -18.71 17.01
N PHE A 482 6.47 -18.52 17.20
CA PHE A 482 7.02 -17.37 17.91
C PHE A 482 7.52 -16.33 16.91
N VAL A 483 6.97 -15.12 16.99
CA VAL A 483 7.33 -13.99 16.14
C VAL A 483 8.05 -12.96 17.00
N PRO A 484 9.38 -12.91 17.00
CA PRO A 484 10.13 -12.00 17.86
C PRO A 484 9.86 -10.55 17.45
N ILE A 485 9.66 -9.66 18.43
CA ILE A 485 9.58 -8.23 18.12
C ILE A 485 10.94 -7.64 17.76
N ALA A 486 12.04 -8.24 18.25
CA ALA A 486 13.40 -7.76 18.10
C ALA A 486 13.96 -8.03 16.69
N GLN A 487 13.34 -7.42 15.67
CA GLN A 487 13.74 -7.53 14.27
C GLN A 487 13.53 -6.20 13.53
N PRO A 488 14.21 -5.94 12.40
CA PRO A 488 14.08 -4.68 11.65
C PRO A 488 12.65 -4.28 11.31
N LYS A 489 11.77 -5.27 11.07
CA LYS A 489 10.37 -5.10 10.68
C LYS A 489 9.41 -5.01 11.88
N ALA A 490 9.89 -4.72 13.09
CA ALA A 490 9.08 -4.69 14.31
C ALA A 490 7.74 -3.93 14.16
N ARG A 491 7.75 -2.74 13.56
CA ARG A 491 6.53 -1.96 13.32
C ARG A 491 5.56 -2.63 12.34
N LEU A 492 6.07 -3.31 11.32
CA LEU A 492 5.23 -4.10 10.41
C LEU A 492 4.65 -5.34 11.11
N VAL A 493 5.41 -6.00 11.98
CA VAL A 493 4.88 -7.10 12.82
C VAL A 493 3.71 -6.60 13.66
N MET A 494 3.87 -5.44 14.32
CA MET A 494 2.80 -4.81 15.10
C MET A 494 1.59 -4.48 14.22
N ALA A 495 1.79 -3.85 13.07
CA ALA A 495 0.67 -3.52 12.17
C ALA A 495 -0.13 -4.75 11.70
N ILE A 496 0.52 -5.91 11.52
CA ILE A 496 -0.12 -7.16 11.10
C ILE A 496 -0.85 -7.85 12.25
N LEU A 497 -0.24 -7.89 13.44
CA LEU A 497 -0.66 -8.76 14.55
C LEU A 497 -1.37 -8.03 15.70
N GLU A 498 -1.29 -6.71 15.79
CA GLU A 498 -2.03 -5.95 16.80
C GLU A 498 -3.51 -5.86 16.43
N PRO A 499 -4.43 -6.26 17.34
CA PRO A 499 -5.85 -6.33 17.05
C PRO A 499 -6.47 -4.97 16.72
N GLN A 500 -5.88 -3.88 17.23
CA GLN A 500 -6.34 -2.51 17.03
C GLN A 500 -5.59 -1.78 15.91
N ALA A 501 -4.59 -2.39 15.28
CA ALA A 501 -3.87 -1.76 14.17
C ALA A 501 -4.74 -1.71 12.91
N PRO A 502 -4.78 -0.57 12.20
CA PRO A 502 -5.44 -0.48 10.91
C PRO A 502 -4.85 -1.50 9.94
N ASP A 503 -5.71 -2.18 9.20
CA ASP A 503 -5.31 -3.21 8.22
C ASP A 503 -4.58 -4.43 8.82
N SER A 504 -4.64 -4.65 10.13
CA SER A 504 -4.20 -5.92 10.73
C SER A 504 -4.99 -7.09 10.15
N LEU A 505 -4.44 -8.31 10.27
CA LEU A 505 -5.16 -9.53 9.89
C LEU A 505 -6.49 -9.63 10.64
N LEU A 506 -6.55 -9.13 11.88
CA LEU A 506 -7.81 -9.07 12.59
C LEU A 506 -8.80 -8.12 11.94
N GLN A 507 -8.45 -6.87 11.67
CA GLN A 507 -9.38 -5.90 11.09
C GLN A 507 -9.87 -6.28 9.69
N TRP A 508 -9.05 -7.00 8.90
CA TRP A 508 -9.49 -7.61 7.65
C TRP A 508 -10.41 -8.82 7.82
N GLY A 509 -10.58 -9.34 9.04
CA GLY A 509 -11.57 -10.37 9.36
C GLY A 509 -11.05 -11.80 9.30
N PHE A 510 -9.72 -12.00 9.21
CA PHE A 510 -9.12 -13.35 9.18
C PHE A 510 -9.38 -14.16 10.47
N PHE A 511 -9.82 -13.51 11.55
CA PHE A 511 -10.11 -14.14 12.84
C PHE A 511 -11.56 -13.93 13.33
N ASN A 512 -12.50 -13.61 12.43
CA ASN A 512 -13.90 -13.33 12.82
C ASN A 512 -14.54 -14.46 13.63
N THR A 513 -14.16 -15.71 13.36
CA THR A 513 -14.67 -16.89 14.07
C THR A 513 -14.42 -16.87 15.57
N ALA A 514 -13.43 -16.12 16.06
CA ALA A 514 -13.16 -15.93 17.48
C ALA A 514 -14.20 -15.05 18.20
N PHE A 515 -14.98 -14.27 17.45
CA PHE A 515 -15.99 -13.34 17.96
C PHE A 515 -17.41 -13.77 17.61
N GLU A 516 -17.57 -15.00 17.11
CA GLU A 516 -18.86 -15.63 16.83
C GLU A 516 -19.18 -16.64 17.92
N ARG A 517 -20.31 -16.45 18.62
CA ARG A 517 -20.75 -17.39 19.65
C ARG A 517 -21.10 -18.73 19.01
N LYS A 518 -20.57 -19.82 19.56
CA LYS A 518 -20.80 -21.18 19.03
C LYS A 518 -21.83 -21.97 19.82
N GLU A 519 -21.89 -21.77 21.13
CA GLU A 519 -22.81 -22.48 22.02
C GLU A 519 -23.62 -21.52 22.88
N TYR A 520 -24.85 -21.92 23.21
CA TYR A 520 -25.74 -21.17 24.09
C TYR A 520 -26.50 -22.07 25.05
N MET A 521 -26.97 -21.47 26.15
CA MET A 521 -27.81 -22.16 27.13
C MET A 521 -29.27 -21.81 26.84
N GLU A 522 -30.12 -22.84 26.73
CA GLU A 522 -31.55 -22.64 26.58
C GLU A 522 -32.13 -21.87 27.78
N GLY A 523 -33.17 -21.07 27.54
CA GLY A 523 -33.71 -20.17 28.56
C GLY A 523 -34.14 -20.88 29.85
N TYR A 524 -34.78 -22.04 29.73
CA TYR A 524 -35.21 -22.84 30.89
C TYR A 524 -34.03 -23.41 31.68
N VAL A 525 -32.96 -23.84 31.00
CA VAL A 525 -31.73 -24.33 31.64
C VAL A 525 -31.03 -23.18 32.38
N ALA A 526 -30.95 -22.01 31.74
CA ALA A 526 -30.35 -20.83 32.33
C ALA A 526 -31.11 -20.33 33.57
N GLU A 527 -32.45 -20.44 33.58
CA GLU A 527 -33.29 -20.13 34.74
C GLU A 527 -33.04 -21.07 35.92
N GLU A 528 -33.05 -22.39 35.69
CA GLU A 528 -32.78 -23.38 36.73
C GLU A 528 -31.38 -23.19 37.33
N MET A 529 -30.38 -23.03 36.46
CA MET A 529 -29.00 -22.74 36.85
C MET A 529 -28.89 -21.42 37.63
N ALA A 530 -29.53 -20.34 37.17
CA ALA A 530 -29.49 -19.05 37.85
C ALA A 530 -30.05 -19.15 39.27
N ARG A 531 -31.16 -19.88 39.46
CA ARG A 531 -31.75 -20.13 40.79
C ARG A 531 -30.79 -20.87 41.70
N ASP A 532 -30.14 -21.91 41.19
CA ASP A 532 -29.14 -22.68 41.93
C ASP A 532 -27.93 -21.82 42.32
N MET A 533 -27.43 -21.00 41.41
CA MET A 533 -26.31 -20.08 41.66
C MET A 533 -26.68 -19.04 42.73
N LEU A 534 -27.85 -18.42 42.63
CA LEU A 534 -28.34 -17.43 43.60
C LEU A 534 -28.60 -18.03 44.99
N ALA A 535 -29.05 -19.28 45.06
CA ALA A 535 -29.29 -19.98 46.32
C ALA A 535 -27.99 -20.31 47.07
N ARG A 536 -26.89 -20.53 46.33
CA ARG A 536 -25.58 -20.93 46.88
C ARG A 536 -24.63 -19.75 47.11
N ASP A 537 -24.81 -18.64 46.39
CA ASP A 537 -23.94 -17.46 46.46
C ASP A 537 -24.73 -16.17 46.75
N ALA A 538 -24.73 -15.77 48.03
CA ALA A 538 -25.40 -14.55 48.48
C ALA A 538 -24.76 -13.27 47.91
N ALA A 539 -23.46 -13.27 47.61
CA ALA A 539 -22.77 -12.12 47.04
C ALA A 539 -23.15 -11.93 45.56
N LEU A 540 -23.24 -13.02 44.80
CA LEU A 540 -23.75 -13.00 43.43
C LEU A 540 -25.19 -12.49 43.39
N LYS A 541 -26.02 -12.92 44.36
CA LYS A 541 -27.40 -12.43 44.49
C LYS A 541 -27.46 -10.92 44.69
N ALA A 542 -26.68 -10.39 45.63
CA ALA A 542 -26.60 -8.95 45.87
C ALA A 542 -26.13 -8.19 44.61
N GLN A 543 -25.14 -8.72 43.88
CA GLN A 543 -24.67 -8.11 42.63
C GLN A 543 -25.76 -8.08 41.54
N PHE A 544 -26.51 -9.17 41.38
CA PHE A 544 -27.60 -9.24 40.40
C PHE A 544 -28.74 -8.27 40.73
N GLU A 545 -29.18 -8.25 41.99
CA GLU A 545 -30.23 -7.34 42.46
C GLU A 545 -29.80 -5.86 42.35
N GLN A 546 -28.56 -5.55 42.71
CA GLN A 546 -27.98 -4.23 42.52
C GLN A 546 -28.00 -3.83 41.04
N ARG A 547 -27.58 -4.73 40.14
CA ARG A 547 -27.57 -4.44 38.71
C ARG A 547 -28.97 -4.20 38.17
N ILE A 548 -29.97 -4.98 38.60
CA ILE A 548 -31.39 -4.72 38.25
C ILE A 548 -31.82 -3.32 38.71
N ALA A 549 -31.42 -2.91 39.91
CA ALA A 549 -31.79 -1.60 40.45
C ALA A 549 -31.09 -0.43 39.76
N SER A 550 -29.84 -0.61 39.30
CA SER A 550 -29.01 0.46 38.75
C SER A 550 -29.01 0.58 37.22
N ASP A 551 -29.44 -0.46 36.51
CA ASP A 551 -29.33 -0.57 35.04
C ASP A 551 -30.71 -0.95 34.44
N PRO A 552 -31.52 0.06 34.02
CA PRO A 552 -32.86 -0.18 33.45
C PRO A 552 -32.83 -1.01 32.17
N ASP A 553 -31.78 -0.89 31.35
CA ASP A 553 -31.66 -1.66 30.11
C ASP A 553 -31.43 -3.14 30.42
N PHE A 554 -30.61 -3.44 31.43
CA PHE A 554 -30.46 -4.80 31.94
C PHE A 554 -31.74 -5.32 32.61
N ALA A 555 -32.40 -4.51 33.44
CA ALA A 555 -33.61 -4.91 34.15
C ALA A 555 -34.74 -5.33 33.19
N ASN A 556 -34.88 -4.61 32.08
CA ASN A 556 -35.90 -4.82 31.07
C ASN A 556 -35.49 -5.81 29.96
N ASN A 557 -34.34 -6.47 30.07
CA ASN A 557 -33.84 -7.42 29.07
C ASN A 557 -33.69 -8.83 29.68
N PRO A 558 -34.70 -9.71 29.54
CA PRO A 558 -34.65 -11.07 30.06
C PRO A 558 -33.43 -11.87 29.60
N GLN A 559 -33.04 -11.71 28.32
CA GLN A 559 -31.89 -12.42 27.77
C GLN A 559 -30.58 -11.98 28.43
N ALA A 560 -30.38 -10.67 28.62
CA ALA A 560 -29.20 -10.14 29.30
C ALA A 560 -29.11 -10.63 30.76
N ARG A 561 -30.27 -10.76 31.43
CA ARG A 561 -30.34 -11.28 32.80
C ARG A 561 -29.96 -12.75 32.89
N LEU A 562 -30.40 -13.60 31.95
CA LEU A 562 -29.98 -15.00 31.88
C LEU A 562 -28.50 -15.13 31.52
N GLU A 563 -28.03 -14.32 30.57
CA GLU A 563 -26.64 -14.32 30.14
C GLU A 563 -25.68 -13.88 31.27
N PHE A 564 -26.13 -13.04 32.20
CA PHE A 564 -25.37 -12.68 33.40
C PHE A 564 -24.93 -13.91 34.20
N PHE A 565 -25.81 -14.90 34.35
CA PHE A 565 -25.51 -16.16 35.03
C PHE A 565 -24.75 -17.11 34.11
N ALA A 566 -25.17 -17.23 32.84
CA ALA A 566 -24.50 -18.11 31.88
C ALA A 566 -23.00 -17.81 31.74
N LYS A 567 -22.62 -16.53 31.70
CA LYS A 567 -21.21 -16.07 31.66
C LYS A 567 -20.37 -16.47 32.87
N ARG A 568 -20.99 -16.85 33.98
CA ARG A 568 -20.36 -17.25 35.24
C ARG A 568 -20.43 -18.75 35.47
N HIS A 569 -21.08 -19.49 34.58
CA HIS A 569 -21.18 -20.94 34.66
C HIS A 569 -19.95 -21.61 34.02
N ALA A 570 -19.58 -22.79 34.50
CA ALA A 570 -18.41 -23.53 34.02
C ALA A 570 -18.51 -23.98 32.55
N SER A 571 -19.72 -23.98 31.97
CA SER A 571 -19.94 -24.29 30.56
C SER A 571 -19.76 -23.10 29.62
N TRP A 572 -19.49 -21.90 30.15
CA TRP A 572 -19.26 -20.73 29.30
C TRP A 572 -17.98 -20.90 28.50
N ASP A 573 -18.06 -20.66 27.20
CA ASP A 573 -16.87 -20.65 26.34
C ASP A 573 -15.99 -19.43 26.68
N GLU A 574 -14.95 -19.67 27.47
CA GLU A 574 -13.98 -18.65 27.85
C GLU A 574 -13.22 -18.06 26.65
N ARG A 575 -13.21 -18.76 25.49
CA ARG A 575 -12.55 -18.31 24.27
C ARG A 575 -13.43 -17.41 23.41
N TYR A 576 -14.73 -17.31 23.70
CA TYR A 576 -15.58 -16.35 23.01
C TYR A 576 -15.06 -14.91 23.25
N GLN A 577 -14.92 -14.16 22.16
CA GLN A 577 -14.34 -12.81 22.12
C GLN A 577 -12.85 -12.72 22.49
N LEU A 578 -12.12 -13.83 22.46
CA LEU A 578 -10.68 -13.89 22.69
C LEU A 578 -9.92 -13.85 21.37
N TYR A 579 -9.10 -12.82 21.15
CA TYR A 579 -8.22 -12.75 20.00
C TYR A 579 -7.17 -13.89 20.04
N PRO A 580 -7.00 -14.67 18.96
CA PRO A 580 -6.16 -15.87 18.99
C PRO A 580 -4.65 -15.61 19.11
N VAL A 581 -4.14 -14.46 18.65
CA VAL A 581 -2.69 -14.17 18.76
C VAL A 581 -2.41 -13.60 20.15
N LEU A 582 -1.35 -14.10 20.78
CA LEU A 582 -0.94 -13.75 22.13
C LEU A 582 0.30 -12.86 22.07
N ARG A 583 0.55 -12.07 23.12
CA ARG A 583 1.84 -11.43 23.35
C ARG A 583 2.64 -12.22 24.39
N THR A 584 3.96 -12.17 24.31
CA THR A 584 4.84 -12.74 25.33
C THR A 584 5.99 -11.79 25.67
N ALA A 585 6.45 -11.86 26.92
CA ALA A 585 7.69 -11.23 27.35
C ALA A 585 8.91 -12.16 27.19
N GLN A 586 8.69 -13.44 26.90
CA GLN A 586 9.75 -14.43 26.71
C GLN A 586 10.39 -14.27 25.32
N THR A 587 11.70 -14.51 25.24
CA THR A 587 12.47 -14.45 23.99
C THR A 587 12.94 -15.81 23.48
N ASP A 588 12.89 -16.83 24.35
CA ASP A 588 13.54 -18.12 24.10
C ASP A 588 12.46 -19.19 23.81
N PHE A 589 12.43 -19.68 22.56
CA PHE A 589 11.43 -20.59 22.03
C PHE A 589 12.00 -21.61 21.05
#